data_AF-A0A382CYS7-F1
#
_entry.id   AF-A0A382CYS7-F1
#
_cell.length_a   1.000
_cell.length_b   1.000
_cell.length_c   1.000
_cell.angle_alpha   90.00
_cell.angle_beta   90.00
_cell.angle_gamma   90.00
#
_symmetry.space_group_name_H-M   'P 1'
#
loop_
_entity.id
_entity.type
_entity.pdbx_description
1 polymer ?
#
loop_
_entity_poly.entity_id
_entity_poly.type
_entity_poly.pdbx_seq_one_letter_code
_entity_poly.pdbx_strand_id
1 'polypeptide(L)'
;MRRLCSGAGHWSAQYFKGWFVVSVFLLFSAAEAEVVRIDVHSKSDIAGGRTYGLAGPYERLLGRVYFEIDPRNNVNESIIDIQYAPLNGFGRVEFSSDFYLIKPKDVEVGNGTVLVDVMNRGRKRVLHYYNFALAQLEPESEMDMGDGFLLDQGFSLLYVGWQFDVPRQKGLMRVYSPVATENGSPIRGLVRSDFVVQELVHDHSLGDRGHVAYR
;
A
#
# COMPACT_ATOMS: atom_id res chain seq x y z
N MET A 1 22.47 -96.00 3.14
CA MET A 1 21.46 -96.30 2.10
C MET A 1 20.90 -94.97 1.62
N ARG A 2 21.08 -94.62 0.32
CA ARG A 2 20.38 -93.63 -0.58
C ARG A 2 19.54 -92.51 0.09
N ARG A 3 19.51 -91.21 -0.25
CA ARG A 3 19.68 -90.35 -1.47
C ARG A 3 19.61 -88.88 -0.94
N LEU A 4 20.43 -87.91 -1.39
CA LEU A 4 20.29 -86.95 -2.53
C LEU A 4 19.18 -85.87 -2.44
N CYS A 5 19.59 -84.64 -2.84
CA CYS A 5 18.86 -83.42 -3.27
C CYS A 5 18.51 -82.40 -2.16
N SER A 6 19.19 -81.24 -2.04
CA SER A 6 19.27 -80.02 -2.90
C SER A 6 18.05 -79.10 -2.80
N GLY A 7 18.25 -77.91 -2.22
CA GLY A 7 17.30 -76.80 -2.25
C GLY A 7 18.00 -75.50 -1.89
N ALA A 8 18.16 -74.62 -2.88
CA ALA A 8 18.86 -73.34 -2.81
C ALA A 8 18.06 -72.30 -2.01
N GLY A 9 18.74 -71.60 -1.08
CA GLY A 9 18.22 -70.42 -0.39
C GLY A 9 18.97 -69.17 -0.86
N HIS A 10 18.26 -68.29 -1.57
CA HIS A 10 18.72 -66.96 -1.96
C HIS A 10 18.85 -66.07 -0.71
N TRP A 11 20.01 -65.42 -0.55
CA TRP A 11 20.22 -64.34 0.42
C TRP A 11 20.20 -62.99 -0.31
N SER A 12 19.14 -62.22 -0.14
CA SER A 12 19.03 -60.84 -0.63
C SER A 12 19.50 -59.87 0.45
N ALA A 13 20.68 -59.27 0.27
CA ALA A 13 21.15 -58.16 1.06
C ALA A 13 20.41 -56.87 0.65
N GLN A 14 19.61 -56.32 1.55
CA GLN A 14 18.95 -55.03 1.36
C GLN A 14 19.95 -53.89 1.64
N TYR A 15 20.38 -53.22 0.57
CA TYR A 15 21.17 -51.98 0.65
C TYR A 15 20.23 -50.79 0.89
N PHE A 16 20.21 -50.27 2.11
CA PHE A 16 19.51 -49.02 2.44
C PHE A 16 20.30 -47.83 1.87
N LYS A 17 19.90 -47.32 0.69
CA LYS A 17 20.33 -46.00 0.19
C LYS A 17 19.49 -44.93 0.87
N GLY A 18 20.00 -44.35 1.96
CA GLY A 18 19.41 -43.16 2.56
C GLY A 18 19.65 -41.93 1.68
N TRP A 19 18.58 -41.33 1.16
CA TRP A 19 18.63 -39.99 0.55
C TRP A 19 18.69 -38.94 1.66
N PHE A 20 19.77 -38.17 1.71
CA PHE A 20 19.83 -36.94 2.50
C PHE A 20 19.07 -35.86 1.72
N VAL A 21 17.87 -35.50 2.18
CA VAL A 21 17.17 -34.30 1.72
C VAL A 21 17.70 -33.14 2.54
N VAL A 22 18.49 -32.26 1.92
CA VAL A 22 18.88 -30.98 2.51
C VAL A 22 17.73 -30.01 2.31
N SER A 23 16.96 -29.74 3.37
CA SER A 23 15.95 -28.69 3.38
C SER A 23 16.63 -27.33 3.49
N VAL A 24 16.61 -26.55 2.41
CA VAL A 24 17.00 -25.14 2.41
C VAL A 24 15.83 -24.34 2.98
N PHE A 25 15.95 -23.86 4.22
CA PHE A 25 15.01 -22.89 4.77
C PHE A 25 15.36 -21.51 4.21
N LEU A 26 14.56 -21.04 3.25
CA LEU A 26 14.59 -19.64 2.82
C LEU A 26 13.96 -18.80 3.94
N LEU A 27 14.80 -18.14 4.74
CA LEU A 27 14.37 -17.06 5.63
C LEU A 27 14.03 -15.85 4.77
N PHE A 28 12.76 -15.72 4.40
CA PHE A 28 12.25 -14.47 3.86
C PHE A 28 12.12 -13.48 5.01
N SER A 29 13.04 -12.52 5.10
CA SER A 29 12.86 -11.36 5.97
C SER A 29 11.81 -10.47 5.32
N ALA A 30 10.59 -10.47 5.85
CA ALA A 30 9.55 -9.55 5.41
C ALA A 30 10.01 -8.11 5.67
N ALA A 31 9.77 -7.25 4.68
CA ALA A 31 9.85 -5.82 4.84
C ALA A 31 8.73 -5.34 5.76
N GLU A 32 8.98 -5.24 7.05
CA GLU A 32 8.01 -4.58 7.93
C GLU A 32 8.23 -3.06 7.88
N ALA A 33 7.46 -2.42 6.99
CA ALA A 33 6.90 -1.11 7.29
C ALA A 33 5.73 -1.35 8.23
N GLU A 34 5.98 -1.21 9.53
CA GLU A 34 4.94 -1.49 10.50
C GLU A 34 4.00 -0.29 10.55
N VAL A 35 2.72 -0.52 10.28
CA VAL A 35 1.68 0.46 10.63
C VAL A 35 1.64 0.54 12.15
N VAL A 36 2.27 1.57 12.70
CA VAL A 36 2.39 1.72 14.16
C VAL A 36 1.17 2.41 14.76
N ARG A 37 0.41 3.17 13.95
CA ARG A 37 -0.78 3.89 14.41
C ARG A 37 -1.73 4.26 13.27
N ILE A 38 -3.02 4.23 13.55
CA ILE A 38 -4.08 4.75 12.67
C ILE A 38 -4.91 5.74 13.48
N ASP A 39 -4.91 7.00 13.05
CA ASP A 39 -5.77 8.04 13.62
C ASP A 39 -6.97 8.24 12.70
N VAL A 40 -8.18 7.93 13.17
CA VAL A 40 -9.43 8.23 12.46
C VAL A 40 -9.89 9.63 12.86
N HIS A 41 -9.90 10.57 11.91
CA HIS A 41 -10.32 11.96 12.14
C HIS A 41 -11.81 12.17 11.91
N SER A 42 -12.40 11.43 10.98
CA SER A 42 -13.81 11.58 10.60
C SER A 42 -14.41 10.24 10.23
N LYS A 43 -15.66 10.03 10.66
CA LYS A 43 -16.52 8.91 10.28
C LYS A 43 -17.89 9.46 9.93
N SER A 44 -18.44 9.06 8.79
CA SER A 44 -19.79 9.44 8.38
C SER A 44 -20.39 8.44 7.39
N ASP A 45 -21.69 8.51 7.19
CA ASP A 45 -22.40 7.64 6.25
C ASP A 45 -22.06 8.01 4.80
N ILE A 46 -22.04 6.99 3.93
CA ILE A 46 -22.02 7.17 2.48
C ILE A 46 -23.46 7.21 1.96
N ALA A 47 -23.71 8.08 1.00
CA ALA A 47 -24.97 8.18 0.28
C ALA A 47 -26.19 8.26 1.23
N GLY A 48 -26.07 8.99 2.33
CA GLY A 48 -27.13 9.14 3.33
C GLY A 48 -27.57 7.83 4.01
N GLY A 49 -26.71 6.81 4.03
CA GLY A 49 -27.02 5.49 4.58
C GLY A 49 -27.77 4.58 3.61
N ARG A 50 -27.76 4.88 2.31
CA ARG A 50 -28.27 3.97 1.28
C ARG A 50 -27.63 2.59 1.42
N THR A 51 -28.46 1.56 1.23
CA THR A 51 -28.02 0.16 1.20
C THR A 51 -27.58 -0.25 -0.19
N TYR A 52 -26.50 -1.03 -0.25
CA TYR A 52 -25.95 -1.64 -1.45
C TYR A 52 -25.93 -3.16 -1.29
N GLY A 53 -26.59 -3.87 -2.20
CA GLY A 53 -26.70 -5.32 -2.21
C GLY A 53 -27.00 -5.95 -0.84
N LEU A 54 -26.32 -7.06 -0.54
CA LEU A 54 -26.37 -7.74 0.76
C LEU A 54 -25.42 -7.12 1.80
N ALA A 55 -24.51 -6.25 1.37
CA ALA A 55 -23.52 -5.61 2.24
C ALA A 55 -24.10 -4.47 3.08
N GLY A 56 -25.34 -4.06 2.83
CA GLY A 56 -26.04 -3.10 3.66
C GLY A 56 -25.58 -1.65 3.42
N PRO A 57 -25.79 -0.76 4.40
CA PRO A 57 -25.32 0.62 4.33
C PRO A 57 -23.80 0.71 4.50
N TYR A 58 -23.21 1.71 3.85
CA TYR A 58 -21.78 1.99 3.88
C TYR A 58 -21.45 3.23 4.70
N GLU A 59 -20.20 3.29 5.17
CA GLU A 59 -19.62 4.45 5.84
C GLU A 59 -18.24 4.79 5.27
N ARG A 60 -17.83 6.04 5.45
CA ARG A 60 -16.49 6.53 5.16
C ARG A 60 -15.72 6.83 6.43
N LEU A 61 -14.44 6.45 6.45
CA LEU A 61 -13.46 6.86 7.46
C LEU A 61 -12.34 7.64 6.78
N LEU A 62 -11.93 8.74 7.40
CA LEU A 62 -10.80 9.55 6.93
C LEU A 62 -9.82 9.75 8.07
N GLY A 63 -8.54 9.78 7.76
CA GLY A 63 -7.54 10.00 8.78
C GLY A 63 -6.12 9.86 8.30
N ARG A 64 -5.24 9.48 9.23
CA ARG A 64 -3.81 9.32 8.99
C ARG A 64 -3.33 7.95 9.46
N VAL A 65 -2.55 7.30 8.62
CA VAL A 65 -1.78 6.10 8.98
C VAL A 65 -0.34 6.54 9.22
N TYR A 66 0.26 6.03 10.29
CA TYR A 66 1.64 6.28 10.68
C TYR A 66 2.45 5.00 10.52
N PHE A 67 3.66 5.15 10.01
CA PHE A 67 4.55 4.06 9.64
C PHE A 67 5.93 4.26 10.24
N GLU A 68 6.57 3.14 10.58
CA GLU A 68 7.98 3.08 10.92
C GLU A 68 8.67 2.01 10.06
N ILE A 69 9.82 2.35 9.46
CA ILE A 69 10.65 1.41 8.68
C ILE A 69 12.07 1.32 9.24
N ASP A 70 12.65 0.12 9.27
CA ASP A 70 14.09 -0.04 9.56
C ASP A 70 14.89 0.29 8.29
N PRO A 71 15.74 1.34 8.30
CA PRO A 71 16.57 1.67 7.15
C PRO A 71 17.65 0.60 6.85
N ARG A 72 17.92 -0.30 7.80
CA ARG A 72 18.93 -1.37 7.67
C ARG A 72 18.32 -2.69 7.15
N ASN A 73 17.01 -2.76 6.97
CA ASN A 73 16.39 -3.94 6.37
C ASN A 73 16.69 -3.96 4.87
N ASN A 74 17.28 -5.05 4.36
CA ASN A 74 17.74 -5.16 2.97
C ASN A 74 16.63 -4.87 1.94
N VAL A 75 15.38 -5.22 2.26
CA VAL A 75 14.21 -4.91 1.40
C VAL A 75 13.95 -3.41 1.21
N ASN A 76 14.46 -2.57 2.12
CA ASN A 76 14.33 -1.12 2.07
C ASN A 76 15.55 -0.45 1.43
N GLU A 77 16.59 -1.22 1.06
CA GLU A 77 17.84 -0.66 0.50
C GLU A 77 17.60 0.07 -0.83
N SER A 78 16.54 -0.29 -1.56
CA SER A 78 16.16 0.37 -2.81
C SER A 78 15.49 1.73 -2.61
N ILE A 79 15.13 2.10 -1.38
CA ILE A 79 14.56 3.41 -1.06
C ILE A 79 15.70 4.43 -1.09
N ILE A 80 15.64 5.33 -2.06
CA ILE A 80 16.65 6.36 -2.23
C ILE A 80 16.74 7.25 -0.99
N ASP A 81 17.97 7.53 -0.58
CA ASP A 81 18.33 8.38 0.57
C ASP A 81 17.80 7.91 1.93
N ILE A 82 17.35 6.65 2.06
CA ILE A 82 16.83 6.13 3.33
C ILE A 82 17.85 6.20 4.47
N GLN A 83 19.14 6.04 4.17
CA GLN A 83 20.23 6.18 5.13
C GLN A 83 20.43 7.61 5.64
N TYR A 84 19.89 8.60 4.92
CA TYR A 84 19.93 10.01 5.30
C TYR A 84 18.62 10.47 5.96
N ALA A 85 17.61 9.60 6.04
CA ALA A 85 16.37 9.97 6.71
C ALA A 85 16.59 10.09 8.24
N PRO A 86 15.99 11.10 8.89
CA PRO A 86 16.03 11.22 10.34
C PRO A 86 15.41 9.99 11.00
N LEU A 87 16.05 9.53 12.09
CA LEU A 87 15.62 8.36 12.85
C LEU A 87 14.99 8.77 14.18
N ASN A 88 13.96 8.03 14.59
CA ASN A 88 13.36 8.16 15.92
C ASN A 88 14.23 7.49 17.00
N GLY A 89 13.77 7.53 18.25
CA GLY A 89 14.49 6.93 19.39
C GLY A 89 14.70 5.42 19.29
N PHE A 90 14.01 4.74 18.38
CA PHE A 90 14.13 3.30 18.10
C PHE A 90 15.00 3.01 16.87
N GLY A 91 15.61 4.04 16.26
CA GLY A 91 16.42 3.88 15.05
C GLY A 91 15.59 3.61 13.79
N ARG A 92 14.30 3.97 13.78
CA ARG A 92 13.38 3.79 12.65
C ARG A 92 13.13 5.11 11.94
N VAL A 93 12.85 5.06 10.64
CA VAL A 93 12.38 6.21 9.87
C VAL A 93 10.86 6.31 10.02
N GLU A 94 10.39 7.46 10.50
CA GLU A 94 8.97 7.75 10.67
C GLU A 94 8.41 8.48 9.45
N PHE A 95 7.23 8.04 8.99
CA PHE A 95 6.45 8.79 8.01
C PHE A 95 4.96 8.53 8.21
N SER A 96 4.12 9.28 7.50
CA SER A 96 2.66 9.09 7.58
C SER A 96 2.00 9.31 6.23
N SER A 97 0.77 8.83 6.08
CA SER A 97 -0.03 9.00 4.87
C SER A 97 -1.49 9.25 5.21
N ASP A 98 -2.16 10.08 4.41
CA ASP A 98 -3.61 10.19 4.47
C ASP A 98 -4.26 8.88 4.03
N PHE A 99 -5.34 8.48 4.69
CA PHE A 99 -6.20 7.40 4.22
C PHE A 99 -7.67 7.83 4.10
N TYR A 100 -8.37 7.14 3.22
CA TYR A 100 -9.82 7.23 3.04
C TYR A 100 -10.33 5.81 2.85
N LEU A 101 -11.28 5.39 3.67
CA LEU A 101 -11.85 4.04 3.62
C LEU A 101 -13.35 4.16 3.41
N ILE A 102 -13.87 3.52 2.36
CA ILE A 102 -15.30 3.23 2.20
C ILE A 102 -15.49 1.77 2.56
N LYS A 103 -16.34 1.47 3.55
CA LYS A 103 -16.59 0.08 3.95
C LYS A 103 -18.05 -0.12 4.34
N PRO A 104 -18.57 -1.37 4.30
CA PRO A 104 -19.82 -1.70 4.96
C PRO A 104 -19.81 -1.23 6.42
N LYS A 105 -20.96 -0.75 6.93
CA LYS A 105 -21.08 -0.42 8.35
C LYS A 105 -20.86 -1.66 9.22
N ASP A 106 -21.47 -2.77 8.81
CA ASP A 106 -21.19 -4.10 9.33
C ASP A 106 -20.24 -4.82 8.37
N VAL A 107 -19.00 -5.03 8.80
CA VAL A 107 -17.96 -5.62 7.94
C VAL A 107 -18.15 -7.12 7.72
N GLU A 108 -18.93 -7.79 8.59
CA GLU A 108 -19.17 -9.24 8.52
C GLU A 108 -20.11 -9.61 7.35
N VAL A 109 -20.92 -8.66 6.88
CA VAL A 109 -21.80 -8.84 5.72
C VAL A 109 -21.16 -8.38 4.40
N GLY A 110 -19.96 -7.82 4.46
CA GLY A 110 -19.15 -7.53 3.27
C GLY A 110 -18.60 -8.82 2.64
N ASN A 111 -17.90 -8.68 1.51
CA ASN A 111 -17.28 -9.83 0.84
C ASN A 111 -15.89 -10.19 1.38
N GLY A 112 -15.48 -9.60 2.50
CA GLY A 112 -14.16 -9.82 3.13
C GLY A 112 -12.97 -9.28 2.33
N THR A 113 -13.18 -8.55 1.23
CA THR A 113 -12.10 -8.08 0.36
C THR A 113 -11.96 -6.55 0.41
N VAL A 114 -10.72 -6.09 0.53
CA VAL A 114 -10.36 -4.68 0.42
C VAL A 114 -9.70 -4.43 -0.93
N LEU A 115 -10.28 -3.56 -1.72
CA LEU A 115 -9.63 -2.99 -2.90
C LEU A 115 -8.81 -1.79 -2.45
N VAL A 116 -7.49 -1.92 -2.51
CA VAL A 116 -6.55 -0.87 -2.13
C VAL A 116 -6.07 -0.11 -3.37
N ASP A 117 -6.18 1.21 -3.35
CA ASP A 117 -5.61 2.09 -4.37
C ASP A 117 -4.62 3.06 -3.74
N VAL A 118 -3.44 3.15 -4.36
CA VAL A 118 -2.29 3.92 -3.88
C VAL A 118 -2.22 5.21 -4.70
N MET A 119 -2.53 6.32 -4.04
CA MET A 119 -2.90 7.58 -4.66
C MET A 119 -1.70 8.33 -5.24
N ASN A 120 -1.40 8.03 -6.49
CA ASN A 120 -0.55 8.85 -7.34
C ASN A 120 -1.31 10.13 -7.77
N ARG A 121 -0.80 11.31 -7.45
CA ARG A 121 -1.46 12.63 -7.58
C ARG A 121 -2.72 12.85 -6.71
N GLY A 122 -2.94 12.02 -5.70
CA GLY A 122 -3.89 12.28 -4.61
C GLY A 122 -5.39 12.18 -4.91
N ARG A 123 -5.81 11.88 -6.15
CA ARG A 123 -7.23 11.73 -6.53
C ARG A 123 -7.70 10.28 -6.40
N LYS A 124 -8.87 10.08 -5.77
CA LYS A 124 -9.53 8.77 -5.62
C LYS A 124 -10.19 8.37 -6.94
N ARG A 125 -9.77 7.26 -7.56
CA ARG A 125 -10.22 6.88 -8.91
C ARG A 125 -10.91 5.53 -9.03
N VAL A 126 -10.87 4.68 -8.01
CA VAL A 126 -11.55 3.36 -8.03
C VAL A 126 -13.02 3.48 -8.44
N LEU A 127 -13.81 4.34 -7.81
CA LEU A 127 -15.22 4.53 -8.18
C LEU A 127 -15.41 5.04 -9.61
N HIS A 128 -14.48 5.85 -10.12
CA HIS A 128 -14.52 6.30 -11.51
C HIS A 128 -14.30 5.15 -12.50
N TYR A 129 -13.41 4.21 -12.16
CA TYR A 129 -13.08 3.07 -13.02
C TYR A 129 -14.12 1.96 -12.98
N TYR A 130 -14.68 1.67 -11.82
CA TYR A 130 -15.50 0.47 -11.61
C TYR A 130 -16.98 0.74 -11.38
N ASN A 131 -17.36 1.96 -10.98
CA ASN A 131 -18.76 2.31 -10.72
C ASN A 131 -19.31 3.37 -11.70
N PHE A 132 -18.58 3.68 -12.78
CA PHE A 132 -18.93 4.77 -13.73
C PHE A 132 -19.17 6.14 -13.07
N ALA A 133 -18.61 6.37 -11.89
CA ALA A 133 -18.75 7.65 -11.19
C ALA A 133 -17.87 8.75 -11.82
N LEU A 134 -18.19 10.01 -11.55
CA LEU A 134 -17.26 11.10 -11.80
C LEU A 134 -16.11 11.07 -10.77
N ALA A 135 -14.90 11.43 -11.19
CA ALA A 135 -13.74 11.42 -10.32
C ALA A 135 -13.78 12.55 -9.28
N GLN A 136 -14.16 12.21 -8.04
CA GLN A 136 -14.25 13.14 -6.91
C GLN A 136 -13.01 13.11 -6.02
N LEU A 137 -12.78 14.22 -5.30
CA LEU A 137 -11.72 14.29 -4.29
C LEU A 137 -12.16 13.64 -2.97
N GLU A 138 -13.42 13.82 -2.56
CA GLU A 138 -13.99 13.23 -1.33
C GLU A 138 -15.39 12.68 -1.67
N PRO A 139 -15.49 11.45 -2.21
CA PRO A 139 -16.75 10.87 -2.67
C PRO A 139 -17.65 10.49 -1.49
N GLU A 140 -18.81 11.14 -1.34
CA GLU A 140 -19.69 11.00 -0.18
C GLU A 140 -21.16 10.78 -0.56
N SER A 141 -21.64 11.45 -1.60
CA SER A 141 -23.06 11.41 -1.99
C SER A 141 -23.42 10.15 -2.77
N GLU A 142 -24.72 9.91 -2.96
CA GLU A 142 -25.20 8.83 -3.83
C GLU A 142 -24.65 8.95 -5.25
N MET A 143 -24.60 10.16 -5.81
CA MET A 143 -24.07 10.43 -7.14
C MET A 143 -22.57 10.08 -7.24
N ASP A 144 -21.82 10.27 -6.16
CA ASP A 144 -20.38 9.97 -6.14
C ASP A 144 -20.10 8.47 -6.14
N MET A 145 -21.06 7.64 -5.74
CA MET A 145 -20.95 6.18 -5.75
C MET A 145 -21.22 5.57 -7.14
N GLY A 146 -21.67 6.38 -8.10
CA GLY A 146 -22.00 5.95 -9.45
C GLY A 146 -23.12 4.91 -9.47
N ASP A 147 -22.93 3.81 -10.20
CA ASP A 147 -23.89 2.70 -10.24
C ASP A 147 -23.86 1.80 -8.99
N GLY A 148 -22.89 2.01 -8.08
CA GLY A 148 -22.75 1.23 -6.85
C GLY A 148 -22.14 -0.16 -7.02
N PHE A 149 -21.67 -0.57 -8.21
CA PHE A 149 -21.26 -1.95 -8.51
C PHE A 149 -20.36 -2.58 -7.45
N LEU A 150 -19.24 -1.94 -7.08
CA LEU A 150 -18.33 -2.48 -6.07
C LEU A 150 -18.97 -2.59 -4.67
N LEU A 151 -19.88 -1.68 -4.33
CA LEU A 151 -20.56 -1.68 -3.03
C LEU A 151 -21.64 -2.78 -2.99
N ASP A 152 -22.36 -2.99 -4.10
CA ASP A 152 -23.33 -4.10 -4.22
C ASP A 152 -22.64 -5.47 -4.11
N GLN A 153 -21.38 -5.56 -4.55
CA GLN A 153 -20.56 -6.76 -4.39
C GLN A 153 -19.90 -6.87 -3.01
N GLY A 154 -20.08 -5.91 -2.12
CA GLY A 154 -19.62 -5.97 -0.73
C GLY A 154 -18.14 -5.62 -0.50
N PHE A 155 -17.47 -4.98 -1.46
CA PHE A 155 -16.06 -4.58 -1.29
C PHE A 155 -15.92 -3.45 -0.28
N SER A 156 -14.78 -3.43 0.43
CA SER A 156 -14.25 -2.22 1.06
C SER A 156 -13.23 -1.55 0.14
N LEU A 157 -13.23 -0.23 0.05
CA LEU A 157 -12.33 0.54 -0.81
C LEU A 157 -11.41 1.39 0.06
N LEU A 158 -10.12 1.06 0.07
CA LEU A 158 -9.10 1.80 0.80
C LEU A 158 -8.26 2.62 -0.17
N TYR A 159 -8.16 3.91 0.08
CA TYR A 159 -7.25 4.81 -0.61
C TYR A 159 -6.15 5.23 0.35
N VAL A 160 -4.89 5.24 -0.11
CA VAL A 160 -3.73 5.67 0.69
C VAL A 160 -2.89 6.67 -0.11
N GLY A 161 -2.53 7.80 0.48
CA GLY A 161 -1.66 8.80 -0.13
C GLY A 161 -0.27 8.24 -0.48
N TRP A 162 0.25 8.56 -1.66
CA TRP A 162 1.59 8.10 -2.08
C TRP A 162 2.54 9.22 -2.44
N GLN A 163 2.05 10.20 -3.20
CA GLN A 163 2.91 11.27 -3.69
C GLN A 163 3.03 12.38 -2.64
N PHE A 164 4.25 12.87 -2.40
CA PHE A 164 4.52 13.85 -1.33
C PHE A 164 4.28 15.30 -1.78
N ASP A 165 4.45 15.61 -3.05
CA ASP A 165 4.38 16.97 -3.59
C ASP A 165 2.99 17.35 -4.13
N VAL A 166 1.96 16.54 -3.85
CA VAL A 166 0.57 16.82 -4.27
C VAL A 166 0.15 18.24 -3.83
N PRO A 167 -0.59 18.99 -4.68
CA PRO A 167 -1.08 20.32 -4.34
C PRO A 167 -1.77 20.36 -2.97
N ARG A 168 -1.56 21.45 -2.22
CA ARG A 168 -2.16 21.63 -0.90
C ARG A 168 -3.63 22.03 -1.01
N GLN A 169 -4.47 21.07 -1.41
CA GLN A 169 -5.90 21.23 -1.60
C GLN A 169 -6.67 20.19 -0.76
N LYS A 170 -7.79 20.60 -0.17
CA LYS A 170 -8.68 19.70 0.56
C LYS A 170 -9.11 18.52 -0.33
N GLY A 171 -9.10 17.31 0.22
CA GLY A 171 -9.51 16.08 -0.44
C GLY A 171 -8.44 15.38 -1.27
N LEU A 172 -7.35 16.08 -1.63
CA LEU A 172 -6.18 15.43 -2.21
C LEU A 172 -5.39 14.68 -1.12
N MET A 173 -5.06 13.43 -1.42
CA MET A 173 -4.34 12.55 -0.50
C MET A 173 -2.83 12.60 -0.78
N ARG A 174 -2.03 12.58 0.27
CA ARG A 174 -0.57 12.61 0.14
C ARG A 174 0.12 11.75 1.18
N VAL A 175 1.38 11.44 0.88
CA VAL A 175 2.32 10.98 1.90
C VAL A 175 3.01 12.19 2.54
N TYR A 176 3.44 12.01 3.78
CA TYR A 176 4.25 12.91 4.57
C TYR A 176 5.52 12.18 4.93
N SER A 177 6.46 12.17 3.98
CA SER A 177 7.80 11.63 4.16
C SER A 177 8.70 12.62 4.90
N PRO A 178 9.70 12.15 5.64
CA PRO A 178 10.70 13.02 6.22
C PRO A 178 11.59 13.63 5.13
N VAL A 179 12.28 14.71 5.48
CA VAL A 179 13.31 15.31 4.62
C VAL A 179 14.64 14.63 4.94
N ALA A 180 15.34 14.14 3.91
CA ALA A 180 16.68 13.57 4.07
C ALA A 180 17.68 14.65 4.58
N THR A 181 18.51 14.26 5.53
CA THR A 181 19.47 15.13 6.19
C THR A 181 20.88 14.54 6.21
N GLU A 182 21.88 15.41 6.07
CA GLU A 182 23.28 15.09 6.32
C GLU A 182 23.77 16.00 7.46
N ASN A 183 24.35 15.40 8.51
CA ASN A 183 24.78 16.11 9.71
C ASN A 183 23.69 17.02 10.33
N GLY A 184 22.43 16.54 10.32
CA GLY A 184 21.27 17.26 10.85
C GLY A 184 20.75 18.41 9.98
N SER A 185 21.34 18.66 8.80
CA SER A 185 20.90 19.68 7.86
C SER A 185 20.23 19.05 6.64
N PRO A 186 19.14 19.62 6.09
CA PRO A 186 18.55 19.14 4.85
C PRO A 186 19.57 19.07 3.71
N ILE A 187 19.58 17.96 2.98
CA ILE A 187 20.44 17.81 1.79
C ILE A 187 19.93 18.77 0.70
N ARG A 188 20.86 19.52 0.09
CA ARG A 188 20.57 20.50 -0.98
C ARG A 188 21.46 20.26 -2.18
N GLY A 189 20.94 20.56 -3.36
CA GLY A 189 21.68 20.43 -4.60
C GLY A 189 20.95 21.08 -5.77
N LEU A 190 21.58 21.02 -6.95
CA LEU A 190 20.93 21.43 -8.19
C LEU A 190 19.83 20.45 -8.54
N VAL A 191 18.62 20.97 -8.77
CA VAL A 191 17.47 20.18 -9.24
C VAL A 191 17.21 20.55 -10.69
N ARG A 192 17.01 19.54 -11.53
CA ARG A 192 16.55 19.71 -12.91
C ARG A 192 15.06 19.35 -12.97
N SER A 193 14.27 20.23 -13.57
CA SER A 193 12.91 19.92 -14.00
C SER A 193 12.81 20.19 -15.49
N ASP A 194 12.22 19.24 -16.21
CA ASP A 194 11.85 19.45 -17.61
C ASP A 194 10.40 19.93 -17.66
N PHE A 195 10.09 20.90 -18.53
CA PHE A 195 8.74 21.44 -18.70
C PHE A 195 8.44 21.67 -20.19
N VAL A 196 7.14 21.64 -20.52
CA VAL A 196 6.64 21.92 -21.86
C VAL A 196 5.55 22.99 -21.74
N VAL A 197 5.69 24.05 -22.51
CA VAL A 197 4.75 25.19 -22.52
C VAL A 197 4.07 25.26 -23.88
N GLN A 198 2.79 25.66 -23.87
CA GLN A 198 1.99 25.80 -25.11
C GLN A 198 2.14 27.19 -25.74
N GLU A 199 2.67 28.15 -24.99
CA GLU A 199 2.91 29.54 -25.39
C GLU A 199 4.16 30.09 -24.69
N LEU A 200 4.63 31.27 -25.10
CA LEU A 200 5.79 31.92 -24.50
C LEU A 200 5.51 32.30 -23.03
N VAL A 201 6.31 31.76 -22.11
CA VAL A 201 6.29 32.12 -20.68
C VAL A 201 7.67 32.61 -20.24
N HIS A 202 7.69 33.53 -19.26
CA HIS A 202 8.93 34.10 -18.71
C HIS A 202 9.32 33.47 -17.36
N ASP A 203 8.37 32.79 -16.73
CA ASP A 203 8.53 32.04 -15.49
C ASP A 203 7.71 30.75 -15.56
N HIS A 204 8.20 29.69 -14.90
CA HIS A 204 7.50 28.41 -14.82
C HIS A 204 7.80 27.71 -13.50
N SER A 205 6.80 27.00 -12.97
CA SER A 205 6.96 26.19 -11.76
C SER A 205 7.88 25.00 -12.03
N LEU A 206 8.73 24.66 -11.07
CA LEU A 206 9.47 23.38 -11.08
C LEU A 206 8.56 22.18 -10.76
N GLY A 207 7.36 22.42 -10.23
CA GLY A 207 6.33 21.39 -10.02
C GLY A 207 5.29 21.41 -11.14
N ASP A 208 4.95 20.22 -11.66
CA ASP A 208 3.86 20.02 -12.63
C ASP A 208 2.48 20.27 -11.98
N ARG A 209 1.48 20.77 -12.72
CA ARG A 209 0.07 20.87 -12.26
C ARG A 209 -0.14 21.46 -10.84
N GLY A 210 0.67 22.45 -10.45
CA GLY A 210 0.60 23.08 -9.13
C GLY A 210 1.11 22.21 -7.97
N HIS A 211 1.88 21.15 -8.27
CA HIS A 211 2.57 20.36 -7.25
C HIS A 211 3.61 21.23 -6.53
N VAL A 212 3.85 20.90 -5.26
CA VAL A 212 4.75 21.62 -4.38
C VAL A 212 6.19 21.31 -4.79
N ALA A 213 6.87 22.28 -5.39
CA ALA A 213 8.27 22.13 -5.75
C ALA A 213 9.18 21.86 -4.54
N TYR A 214 10.34 21.25 -4.82
CA TYR A 214 11.46 21.10 -3.87
C TYR A 214 11.87 22.44 -3.27
N ARG A 215 12.34 22.43 -2.01
CA ARG A 215 12.70 23.62 -1.22
C ARG A 215 14.11 23.51 -0.64
#